data_AF-A0A068B6Y5-F1
#
_entry.id   AF-A0A068B6Y5-F1
#
_cell.length_a   1.000
_cell.length_b   1.000
_cell.length_c   1.000
_cell.angle_alpha   90.00
_cell.angle_beta   90.00
_cell.angle_gamma   90.00
#
_symmetry.space_group_name_H-M   'P 1'
#
loop_
_entity.id
_entity.type
_entity.pdbx_description
1 polymer ?
#
loop_
_entity_poly.entity_id
_entity_poly.type
_entity_poly.pdbx_seq_one_letter_code
_entity_poly.pdbx_strand_id
1 'polypeptide(L)'
;ERLMILEGLVKALDMLDEVIALIRRSPTVDEARTGLIELLDINEIQADHILAMQLRRLAALERQKILDERDEKLALCADYRDILAKPERQRAIISEELAEVVDKYGDDRRTTILPFDGEMSVEDLIPEEDIVVTVTRSGFIKRTRVCEYRAQRRGGKGVKGTTLRSDDVVKHMGIASTHDWHLFFTNLGRVYRVKGYEIPEGSRESKGQHVANVLALQPGENIAAAFTLRTYDQADYLVLATEDGMVKKTKLSDYDSSRTGGLIAINLREHVDGSTDQVVSAQLINEGDE
;
A
#
# COMPACT_ATOMS: atom_id res chain seq x y z
N GLU A 1 -7.88 1.47 -55.07
CA GLU A 1 -7.26 1.41 -56.42
C GLU A 1 -7.69 0.19 -57.22
N ARG A 2 -7.41 -1.05 -56.78
CA ARG A 2 -7.81 -2.27 -57.52
C ARG A 2 -9.31 -2.35 -57.84
N LEU A 3 -10.18 -2.05 -56.87
CA LEU A 3 -11.63 -2.02 -57.05
C LEU A 3 -12.05 -1.04 -58.15
N MET A 4 -11.48 0.16 -58.16
CA MET A 4 -11.72 1.18 -59.19
C MET A 4 -11.37 0.66 -60.59
N ILE A 5 -10.22 0.00 -60.74
CA ILE A 5 -9.84 -0.61 -62.04
C ILE A 5 -10.86 -1.68 -62.46
N LEU A 6 -11.30 -2.55 -61.52
CA LEU A 6 -12.29 -3.60 -61.78
C LEU A 6 -13.66 -3.02 -62.16
N GLU A 7 -14.10 -1.94 -61.51
CA GLU A 7 -15.36 -1.24 -61.87
C GLU A 7 -15.31 -0.71 -63.31
N GLY A 8 -14.19 -0.11 -63.71
CA GLY A 8 -13.99 0.36 -65.09
C GLY A 8 -13.98 -0.79 -66.10
N LEU A 9 -13.31 -1.90 -65.77
CA LEU A 9 -13.28 -3.09 -66.61
C LEU A 9 -14.67 -3.74 -66.75
N VAL A 10 -15.46 -3.79 -65.68
CA VAL A 10 -16.83 -4.33 -65.75
C VAL A 10 -17.73 -3.44 -66.59
N LYS A 11 -17.69 -2.11 -66.41
CA LYS A 11 -18.42 -1.17 -67.28
C LYS A 11 -18.05 -1.38 -68.76
N ALA A 12 -16.76 -1.56 -69.06
CA ALA A 12 -16.28 -1.83 -70.42
C ALA A 12 -16.74 -3.19 -70.95
N LEU A 13 -16.81 -4.22 -70.09
CA LEU A 13 -17.30 -5.56 -70.44
C LEU A 13 -18.81 -5.59 -70.70
N ASP A 14 -19.59 -4.69 -70.10
CA ASP A 14 -21.03 -4.59 -70.34
C ASP A 14 -21.38 -3.82 -71.62
N MET A 15 -20.50 -2.90 -72.07
CA MET A 15 -20.66 -2.10 -73.30
C MET A 15 -19.60 -2.43 -74.37
N LEU A 16 -19.22 -3.71 -74.50
CA LEU A 16 -18.09 -4.16 -75.32
C LEU A 16 -18.13 -3.69 -76.78
N ASP A 17 -19.29 -3.80 -77.42
CA ASP A 17 -19.41 -3.47 -78.84
C ASP A 17 -19.19 -1.98 -79.09
N GLU A 18 -19.68 -1.13 -78.20
CA GLU A 18 -19.50 0.33 -78.26
C GLU A 18 -18.05 0.73 -77.98
N VAL A 19 -17.41 0.09 -77.01
CA VAL A 19 -15.99 0.28 -76.68
C VAL A 19 -15.10 -0.11 -77.87
N ILE A 20 -15.34 -1.27 -78.50
CA ILE A 20 -14.59 -1.71 -79.68
C ILE A 20 -14.82 -0.79 -80.88
N ALA A 21 -16.07 -0.36 -81.10
CA ALA A 21 -16.39 0.57 -82.19
C ALA A 21 -15.71 1.93 -82.01
N LEU A 22 -15.67 2.45 -80.78
CA LEU A 22 -14.97 3.68 -80.42
C LEU A 22 -13.46 3.54 -80.67
N ILE A 23 -12.82 2.49 -80.15
CA ILE A 23 -11.37 2.25 -80.34
C ILE A 23 -11.02 2.11 -81.83
N ARG A 24 -11.87 1.46 -82.63
CA ARG A 24 -11.62 1.28 -84.07
C ARG A 24 -11.81 2.55 -84.89
N ARG A 25 -12.64 3.49 -84.42
CA ARG A 25 -12.90 4.78 -85.08
C ARG A 25 -11.82 5.81 -84.76
N SER A 26 -11.20 5.71 -83.58
CA SER A 26 -10.16 6.65 -83.14
C SER A 26 -8.83 6.40 -83.87
N PRO A 27 -8.22 7.43 -84.50
CA PRO A 27 -6.91 7.32 -85.18
C PRO A 27 -5.72 7.18 -84.22
N THR A 28 -5.81 7.74 -83.01
CA THR A 28 -4.73 7.76 -82.02
C THR A 28 -5.16 7.14 -80.68
N VAL A 29 -4.17 6.66 -79.91
CA VAL A 29 -4.40 6.08 -78.57
C VAL A 29 -4.97 7.12 -77.60
N ASP A 30 -4.52 8.37 -77.70
CA ASP A 30 -4.97 9.45 -76.82
C ASP A 30 -6.41 9.90 -77.13
N GLU A 31 -6.83 9.87 -78.40
CA GLU A 31 -8.23 10.09 -78.79
C GLU A 31 -9.13 8.93 -78.32
N ALA A 32 -8.65 7.68 -78.41
CA ALA A 32 -9.37 6.52 -77.88
C ALA A 32 -9.53 6.61 -76.35
N ARG A 33 -8.48 7.00 -75.62
CA ARG A 33 -8.49 7.21 -74.17
C ARG A 33 -9.52 8.26 -73.76
N THR A 34 -9.48 9.43 -74.40
CA THR A 34 -10.39 10.54 -74.12
C THR A 34 -11.84 10.15 -74.41
N GLY A 35 -12.09 9.46 -75.52
CA GLY A 35 -13.42 8.96 -75.84
C GLY A 35 -13.95 7.89 -74.87
N LEU A 36 -13.08 7.04 -74.32
CA LEU A 36 -13.47 6.05 -73.31
C LEU A 36 -13.83 6.69 -71.96
N ILE A 37 -13.09 7.73 -71.57
CA ILE A 37 -13.36 8.54 -70.38
C ILE A 37 -14.76 9.14 -70.45
N GLU A 38 -15.12 9.76 -71.58
CA GLU A 38 -16.43 10.37 -71.79
C GLU A 38 -17.55 9.32 -71.90
N LEU A 39 -17.31 8.20 -72.60
CA LEU A 39 -18.33 7.17 -72.84
C LEU A 39 -18.73 6.40 -71.58
N LEU A 40 -17.75 6.01 -70.76
CA LEU A 40 -17.97 5.13 -69.60
C LEU A 40 -18.01 5.88 -68.26
N ASP A 41 -17.78 7.20 -68.27
CA ASP A 41 -17.59 8.04 -67.08
C ASP A 41 -16.57 7.40 -66.13
N ILE A 42 -15.33 7.32 -66.62
CA ILE A 42 -14.19 6.67 -65.97
C ILE A 42 -12.97 7.59 -65.97
N ASN A 43 -12.00 7.32 -65.11
CA ASN A 43 -10.74 8.06 -65.06
C ASN A 43 -9.70 7.55 -66.06
N GLU A 44 -8.63 8.32 -66.21
CA GLU A 44 -7.53 8.02 -67.14
C GLU A 44 -6.88 6.66 -66.86
N ILE A 45 -6.67 6.31 -65.60
CA ILE A 45 -6.07 5.04 -65.18
C ILE A 45 -6.95 3.86 -65.59
N GLN A 46 -8.27 3.95 -65.41
CA GLN A 46 -9.23 2.94 -65.84
C GLN A 46 -9.23 2.81 -67.37
N ALA A 47 -9.21 3.93 -68.10
CA ALA A 47 -9.15 3.93 -69.57
C ALA A 47 -7.89 3.24 -70.09
N ASP A 48 -6.72 3.53 -69.50
CA ASP A 48 -5.45 2.87 -69.84
C ASP A 48 -5.49 1.37 -69.58
N HIS A 49 -6.12 0.94 -68.47
CA HIS A 49 -6.31 -0.48 -68.18
C HIS A 49 -7.26 -1.19 -69.15
N ILE A 50 -8.27 -0.49 -69.68
CA ILE A 50 -9.18 -1.01 -70.71
C ILE A 50 -8.42 -1.15 -72.04
N LEU A 51 -7.64 -0.14 -72.42
CA LEU A 51 -6.81 -0.18 -73.64
C LEU A 51 -5.74 -1.28 -73.58
N ALA A 52 -5.19 -1.54 -72.39
CA ALA A 52 -4.24 -2.63 -72.16
C ALA A 52 -4.90 -4.02 -72.03
N MET A 53 -6.23 -4.12 -72.16
CA MET A 53 -6.94 -5.39 -72.00
C MET A 53 -6.61 -6.35 -73.15
N GLN A 54 -6.39 -7.63 -72.80
CA GLN A 54 -6.16 -8.68 -73.78
C GLN A 54 -7.49 -9.34 -74.18
N LEU A 55 -7.66 -9.65 -75.47
CA LEU A 55 -8.87 -10.28 -76.03
C LEU A 55 -9.27 -11.59 -75.32
N ARG A 56 -8.32 -12.33 -74.76
CA ARG A 56 -8.60 -13.55 -73.97
C ARG A 56 -9.48 -13.30 -72.73
N ARG A 57 -9.48 -12.09 -72.18
CA ARG A 57 -10.29 -11.71 -71.01
C ARG A 57 -11.78 -11.60 -71.31
N LEU A 58 -12.15 -11.63 -72.59
CA LEU A 58 -13.54 -11.63 -73.05
C LEU A 58 -14.22 -13.01 -72.90
N ALA A 59 -13.44 -14.07 -72.69
CA ALA A 59 -13.99 -15.40 -72.45
C ALA A 59 -14.90 -15.37 -71.22
N ALA A 60 -16.04 -16.08 -71.28
CA ALA A 60 -17.05 -16.08 -70.21
C ALA A 60 -16.46 -16.38 -68.82
N LEU A 61 -15.51 -17.32 -68.74
CA LEU A 61 -14.83 -17.67 -67.48
C LEU A 61 -13.96 -16.53 -66.94
N GLU A 62 -13.26 -15.79 -67.81
CA GLU A 62 -12.42 -14.67 -67.40
C GLU A 62 -13.25 -13.45 -67.01
N ARG A 63 -14.37 -13.22 -67.70
CA ARG A 63 -15.37 -12.22 -67.29
C ARG A 63 -15.91 -12.52 -65.90
N GLN A 64 -16.29 -13.78 -65.64
CA GLN A 64 -16.81 -14.16 -64.34
C GLN A 64 -15.77 -13.95 -63.23
N LYS A 65 -14.51 -14.32 -63.46
CA LYS A 65 -13.42 -14.05 -62.50
C LYS A 65 -13.27 -12.56 -62.17
N ILE A 66 -13.42 -11.67 -63.15
CA ILE A 66 -13.34 -10.22 -62.93
C ILE A 66 -14.52 -9.73 -62.08
N LEU A 67 -15.73 -10.26 -62.32
CA LEU A 67 -16.91 -9.95 -61.51
C LEU A 67 -16.76 -10.46 -60.08
N ASP A 68 -16.31 -11.70 -59.91
CA ASP A 68 -16.08 -12.31 -58.59
C ASP A 68 -14.99 -11.53 -57.82
N GLU A 69 -13.87 -11.17 -58.47
CA GLU A 69 -12.81 -10.36 -57.87
C GLU A 69 -13.33 -8.98 -57.47
N ARG A 70 -14.15 -8.33 -58.31
CA ARG A 70 -14.77 -7.05 -57.99
C ARG A 70 -15.63 -7.18 -56.73
N ASP A 71 -16.48 -8.19 -56.67
CA ASP A 71 -17.43 -8.37 -55.56
C ASP A 71 -16.71 -8.68 -54.24
N GLU A 72 -15.65 -9.49 -54.29
CA GLU A 72 -14.76 -9.73 -53.14
C GLU A 72 -14.12 -8.41 -52.66
N LYS A 73 -13.55 -7.60 -53.58
CA LYS A 73 -12.93 -6.32 -53.20
C LYS A 73 -13.95 -5.30 -52.72
N LEU A 74 -15.17 -5.31 -53.25
CA LEU A 74 -16.25 -4.45 -52.78
C LEU A 74 -16.63 -4.80 -51.34
N ALA A 75 -16.78 -6.10 -51.03
CA ALA A 75 -17.06 -6.57 -49.68
C ALA A 75 -15.94 -6.18 -48.70
N LEU A 76 -14.67 -6.37 -49.07
CA LEU A 76 -13.53 -5.96 -48.25
C LEU A 76 -13.49 -4.45 -48.04
N CYS A 77 -13.75 -3.65 -49.07
CA CYS A 77 -13.80 -2.19 -48.93
C CYS A 77 -14.93 -1.74 -48.01
N ALA A 78 -16.10 -2.39 -48.06
CA ALA A 78 -17.20 -2.11 -47.16
C ALA A 78 -16.82 -2.43 -45.70
N ASP A 79 -16.17 -3.57 -45.49
CA ASP A 79 -15.71 -3.99 -44.17
C ASP A 79 -14.65 -3.02 -43.59
N TYR A 80 -13.63 -2.68 -44.37
CA TYR A 80 -12.60 -1.73 -43.96
C TYR A 80 -13.17 -0.34 -43.67
N ARG A 81 -14.16 0.12 -44.45
CA ARG A 81 -14.85 1.38 -44.17
C ARG A 81 -15.65 1.34 -42.87
N ASP A 82 -16.32 0.21 -42.57
CA ASP A 82 -17.03 0.04 -41.30
C ASP A 82 -16.07 0.05 -40.10
N ILE A 83 -14.91 -0.62 -40.23
CA ILE A 83 -13.84 -0.58 -39.22
C ILE A 83 -13.34 0.86 -39.03
N LEU A 84 -13.04 1.59 -40.10
CA LEU A 84 -12.56 2.98 -40.02
C LEU A 84 -13.60 3.93 -39.41
N ALA A 85 -14.89 3.69 -39.66
CA ALA A 85 -15.98 4.54 -39.16
C ALA A 85 -16.31 4.31 -37.67
N LYS A 86 -16.08 3.10 -37.14
CA LYS A 86 -16.46 2.71 -35.78
C LYS A 86 -15.24 2.48 -34.87
N PRO A 87 -14.87 3.44 -33.99
CA PRO A 87 -13.76 3.28 -33.05
C PRO A 87 -13.89 2.08 -32.10
N GLU A 88 -15.13 1.68 -31.78
CA GLU A 88 -15.40 0.49 -30.95
C GLU A 88 -14.91 -0.78 -31.63
N ARG A 89 -15.17 -0.91 -32.95
CA ARG A 89 -14.74 -2.05 -33.75
C ARG A 89 -13.22 -2.10 -33.89
N GLN A 90 -12.56 -0.94 -34.03
CA GLN A 90 -11.09 -0.85 -34.01
C GLN A 90 -10.52 -1.34 -32.68
N ARG A 91 -11.10 -0.91 -31.55
CA ARG A 91 -10.66 -1.37 -30.22
C ARG A 91 -10.88 -2.86 -30.01
N ALA A 92 -11.98 -3.42 -30.52
CA ALA A 92 -12.23 -4.86 -30.46
C ALA A 92 -11.13 -5.64 -31.20
N ILE A 93 -10.83 -5.26 -32.45
CA ILE A 93 -9.76 -5.89 -33.24
C ILE A 93 -8.40 -5.77 -32.53
N ILE A 94 -8.05 -4.57 -32.03
CA ILE A 94 -6.80 -4.35 -31.30
C ILE A 94 -6.76 -5.23 -30.03
N SER A 95 -7.87 -5.35 -29.31
CA SER A 95 -7.94 -6.18 -28.11
C SER A 95 -7.76 -7.67 -28.42
N GLU A 96 -8.35 -8.16 -29.51
CA GLU A 96 -8.20 -9.53 -29.98
C GLU A 96 -6.76 -9.81 -30.40
N GLU A 97 -6.17 -8.94 -31.22
CA GLU A 97 -4.76 -9.07 -31.65
C GLU A 97 -3.78 -9.00 -30.47
N LEU A 98 -4.01 -8.10 -29.51
CA LEU A 98 -3.17 -8.02 -28.30
C LEU A 98 -3.33 -9.25 -27.41
N ALA A 99 -4.53 -9.83 -27.32
CA ALA A 99 -4.74 -11.07 -26.59
C ALA A 99 -3.96 -12.23 -27.22
N GLU A 100 -3.97 -12.37 -28.55
CA GLU A 100 -3.17 -13.38 -29.24
C GLU A 100 -1.66 -13.21 -29.00
N VAL A 101 -1.18 -11.97 -28.92
CA VAL A 101 0.22 -11.68 -28.59
C VAL A 101 0.55 -12.08 -27.15
N VAL A 102 -0.33 -11.78 -26.20
CA VAL A 102 -0.16 -12.19 -24.79
C VAL A 102 -0.20 -13.72 -24.67
N ASP A 103 -1.08 -14.41 -25.37
CA ASP A 103 -1.15 -15.88 -25.33
C ASP A 103 0.10 -16.54 -25.93
N LYS A 104 0.68 -15.94 -26.97
CA LYS A 104 1.85 -16.49 -27.66
C LYS A 104 3.17 -16.19 -26.96
N TYR A 105 3.27 -15.05 -26.27
CA TYR A 105 4.54 -14.54 -25.73
C TYR A 105 4.50 -14.20 -24.24
N GLY A 106 3.38 -14.40 -23.56
CA GLY A 106 3.20 -14.11 -22.14
C GLY A 106 4.02 -15.03 -21.26
N ASP A 107 4.62 -14.45 -20.22
CA ASP A 107 5.32 -15.15 -19.16
C ASP A 107 4.85 -14.69 -17.78
N ASP A 108 5.03 -15.55 -16.78
CA ASP A 108 4.69 -15.22 -15.40
C ASP A 108 5.64 -14.17 -14.84
N ARG A 109 5.08 -13.26 -14.03
CA ARG A 109 5.87 -12.22 -13.37
C ARG A 109 6.91 -12.86 -12.44
N ARG A 110 8.19 -12.67 -12.76
CA ARG A 110 9.31 -13.20 -11.97
C ARG A 110 9.49 -12.55 -10.59
N THR A 111 8.97 -11.34 -10.39
CA THR A 111 9.15 -10.55 -9.15
C THR A 111 7.84 -10.42 -8.41
N THR A 112 7.89 -10.50 -7.07
CA THR A 112 6.74 -10.21 -6.21
C THR A 112 6.88 -8.80 -5.66
N ILE A 113 5.83 -7.98 -5.79
CA ILE A 113 5.77 -6.68 -5.12
C ILE A 113 5.35 -6.97 -3.69
N LEU A 114 6.29 -6.88 -2.76
CA LEU A 114 5.95 -6.86 -1.35
C LEU A 114 5.41 -5.47 -1.01
N PRO A 115 4.19 -5.35 -0.46
CA PRO A 115 3.76 -4.09 0.13
C PRO A 115 4.79 -3.72 1.20
N PHE A 116 5.22 -2.47 1.17
CA PHE A 116 6.19 -1.92 2.10
C PHE A 116 5.71 -2.13 3.55
N ASP A 117 6.42 -2.97 4.29
CA ASP A 117 6.09 -3.33 5.67
C ASP A 117 6.71 -2.29 6.62
N GLY A 118 5.99 -1.19 6.83
CA GLY A 118 6.24 -0.22 7.89
C GLY A 118 7.16 0.95 7.55
N GLU A 119 6.69 2.16 7.83
CA GLU A 119 7.57 3.32 8.06
C GLU A 119 8.56 2.92 9.17
N MET A 120 9.88 3.07 8.94
CA MET A 120 10.85 2.91 10.03
C MET A 120 10.45 3.86 11.15
N SER A 121 10.04 3.28 12.27
CA SER A 121 9.76 4.04 13.48
C SER A 121 11.08 4.49 14.09
N VAL A 122 11.07 5.58 14.85
CA VAL A 122 12.28 6.00 15.59
C VAL A 122 12.73 4.90 16.57
N GLU A 123 11.81 4.04 17.01
CA GLU A 123 12.09 2.86 17.83
C GLU A 123 13.01 1.87 17.10
N ASP A 124 12.82 1.62 15.80
CA ASP A 124 13.65 0.68 15.01
C ASP A 124 15.12 1.14 14.87
N LEU A 125 15.41 2.41 15.12
CA LEU A 125 16.77 2.97 15.11
C LEU A 125 17.46 2.82 16.47
N ILE A 126 16.74 2.45 17.52
CA ILE A 126 17.26 2.35 18.88
C ILE A 126 17.70 0.89 19.11
N PRO A 127 18.92 0.65 19.61
CA PRO A 127 19.36 -0.71 19.88
C PRO A 127 18.60 -1.33 21.06
N GLU A 128 18.27 -2.62 20.93
CA GLU A 128 17.75 -3.41 22.02
C GLU A 128 18.88 -3.76 23.00
N GLU A 129 18.87 -3.13 24.18
CA GLU A 129 19.88 -3.35 25.22
C GLU A 129 19.23 -3.69 26.57
N ASP A 130 19.87 -4.56 27.34
CA ASP A 130 19.45 -4.84 28.71
C ASP A 130 19.81 -3.66 29.64
N ILE A 131 18.77 -3.09 30.25
CA ILE A 131 18.83 -1.96 31.18
C ILE A 131 18.25 -2.35 32.54
N VAL A 132 18.71 -1.67 33.58
CA VAL A 132 18.12 -1.67 34.91
C VAL A 132 17.35 -0.37 35.07
N VAL A 133 16.04 -0.46 35.26
CA VAL A 133 15.20 0.71 35.56
C VAL A 133 15.01 0.79 37.07
N THR A 134 15.29 1.96 37.62
CA THR A 134 15.17 2.24 39.06
C THR A 134 14.20 3.40 39.26
N VAL A 135 13.20 3.20 40.11
CA VAL A 135 12.22 4.21 40.52
C VAL A 135 12.25 4.35 42.02
N THR A 136 12.41 5.58 42.51
CA THR A 136 12.40 5.87 43.95
C THR A 136 11.02 6.32 44.43
N ARG A 137 10.79 6.27 45.75
CA ARG A 137 9.55 6.73 46.38
C ARG A 137 9.30 8.22 46.12
N SER A 138 10.35 9.03 46.09
CA SER A 138 10.24 10.47 45.78
C SER A 138 10.06 10.77 44.29
N GLY A 139 9.84 9.74 43.45
CA GLY A 139 9.51 9.91 42.05
C GLY A 139 10.71 10.20 41.16
N PHE A 140 11.93 9.80 41.54
CA PHE A 140 13.06 9.84 40.62
C PHE A 140 13.16 8.54 39.84
N ILE A 141 13.40 8.67 38.54
CA ILE A 141 13.58 7.56 37.62
C ILE A 141 14.89 7.70 36.85
N LYS A 142 15.52 6.56 36.61
CA LYS A 142 16.65 6.42 35.68
C LYS A 142 16.69 5.04 35.07
N ARG A 143 17.31 4.95 33.91
CA ARG A 143 17.83 3.70 33.36
C ARG A 143 19.34 3.68 33.44
N THR A 144 19.89 2.50 33.70
CA THR A 144 21.34 2.26 33.75
C THR A 144 21.61 0.96 33.03
N ARG A 145 22.65 0.88 32.21
CA ARG A 145 22.98 -0.36 31.50
C ARG A 145 23.32 -1.48 32.50
N VAL A 146 22.87 -2.71 32.21
CA VAL A 146 23.15 -3.86 33.10
C VAL A 146 24.65 -4.08 33.30
N CYS A 147 25.48 -3.76 32.30
CA CYS A 147 26.94 -3.90 32.40
C CYS A 147 27.59 -3.04 33.50
N GLU A 148 26.94 -1.96 33.95
CA GLU A 148 27.42 -1.16 35.09
C GLU A 148 27.21 -1.87 36.44
N TYR A 149 26.27 -2.81 36.52
CA TYR A 149 25.99 -3.64 37.69
C TYR A 149 26.78 -4.94 37.65
N ARG A 150 28.12 -4.83 37.61
CA ARG A 150 28.99 -6.01 37.60
C ARG A 150 28.96 -6.74 38.93
N ALA A 151 28.69 -8.05 38.90
CA ALA A 151 28.77 -8.92 40.07
C ALA A 151 30.19 -8.91 40.67
N GLN A 152 30.31 -8.50 41.93
CA GLN A 152 31.57 -8.62 42.68
C GLN A 152 31.66 -10.03 43.29
N ARG A 153 32.73 -10.78 43.02
CA ARG A 153 32.95 -12.17 43.48
C ARG A 153 33.12 -12.33 45.00
N ARG A 154 32.98 -11.27 45.80
CA ARG A 154 33.03 -11.30 47.27
C ARG A 154 31.68 -10.78 47.77
N GLY A 155 31.09 -11.46 48.77
CA GLY A 155 29.81 -11.09 49.41
C GLY A 155 29.85 -9.79 50.22
N GLY A 156 30.47 -8.74 49.71
CA GLY A 156 30.52 -7.43 50.32
C GLY A 156 29.27 -6.63 50.01
N LYS A 157 28.62 -6.07 51.04
CA LYS A 157 27.51 -5.09 50.98
C LYS A 157 27.91 -3.72 50.35
N GLY A 158 28.91 -3.69 49.46
CA GLY A 158 29.79 -2.52 49.27
C GLY A 158 29.61 -1.69 48.00
N VAL A 159 28.69 -2.03 47.09
CA VAL A 159 28.49 -1.27 45.85
C VAL A 159 27.20 -0.46 45.96
N LYS A 160 27.31 0.87 46.17
CA LYS A 160 26.17 1.78 46.33
C LYS A 160 25.36 1.90 45.04
N GLY A 161 24.25 1.17 44.91
CA GLY A 161 23.46 1.10 43.68
C GLY A 161 22.86 2.42 43.19
N THR A 162 22.56 3.37 44.07
CA THR A 162 22.10 4.72 43.70
C THR A 162 22.34 5.70 44.85
N THR A 163 22.65 6.96 44.56
CA THR A 163 22.64 8.02 45.59
C THR A 163 21.20 8.48 45.76
N LEU A 164 20.63 8.29 46.94
CA LEU A 164 19.26 8.71 47.24
C LEU A 164 19.24 10.14 47.80
N ARG A 165 18.11 10.82 47.68
CA ARG A 165 17.85 12.03 48.49
C ARG A 165 17.69 11.62 49.96
N SER A 166 17.91 12.54 50.90
CA SER A 166 17.62 12.31 52.32
C SER A 166 16.19 11.76 52.47
N ASP A 167 16.04 10.62 53.16
CA ASP A 167 14.79 9.88 53.37
C ASP A 167 14.09 9.32 52.13
N ASP A 168 14.82 9.05 51.05
CA ASP A 168 14.29 8.36 49.88
C ASP A 168 14.66 6.86 49.86
N VAL A 169 13.83 6.04 49.21
CA VAL A 169 13.97 4.59 49.12
C VAL A 169 13.65 4.14 47.70
N VAL A 170 14.36 3.13 47.21
CA VAL A 170 14.05 2.50 45.91
C VAL A 170 12.75 1.70 46.05
N LYS A 171 11.74 2.07 45.28
CA LYS A 171 10.41 1.43 45.29
C LYS A 171 10.30 0.32 44.24
N HIS A 172 10.92 0.54 43.08
CA HIS A 172 10.97 -0.43 42.00
C HIS A 172 12.37 -0.50 41.41
N MET A 173 12.86 -1.71 41.21
CA MET A 173 14.10 -1.99 40.49
C MET A 173 13.92 -3.29 39.72
N GLY A 174 14.07 -3.23 38.41
CA GLY A 174 13.91 -4.40 37.53
C GLY A 174 14.87 -4.35 36.36
N ILE A 175 15.21 -5.54 35.86
CA ILE A 175 15.93 -5.71 34.59
C ILE A 175 14.88 -5.70 33.48
N ALA A 176 15.14 -4.90 32.44
CA ALA A 176 14.25 -4.63 31.33
C ALA A 176 15.04 -4.45 30.03
N SER A 177 14.38 -4.54 28.89
CA SER A 177 14.91 -4.09 27.60
C SER A 177 14.64 -2.60 27.38
N THR A 178 15.41 -1.94 26.52
CA THR A 178 15.11 -0.57 26.04
C THR A 178 13.75 -0.47 25.35
N HIS A 179 13.25 -1.58 24.80
CA HIS A 179 11.97 -1.64 24.09
C HIS A 179 10.80 -2.09 24.99
N ASP A 180 11.08 -2.47 26.23
CA ASP A 180 10.03 -2.87 27.17
C ASP A 180 9.19 -1.66 27.59
N TRP A 181 7.93 -1.94 27.92
CA TRP A 181 7.00 -0.95 28.44
C TRP A 181 7.13 -0.83 29.96
N HIS A 182 7.23 0.41 30.45
CA HIS A 182 7.20 0.74 31.86
C HIS A 182 5.89 1.44 32.18
N LEU A 183 5.06 0.80 33.01
CA LEU A 183 3.76 1.31 33.45
C LEU A 183 3.90 1.99 34.82
N PHE A 184 3.36 3.19 34.94
CA PHE A 184 3.30 3.96 36.19
C PHE A 184 1.86 4.19 36.58
N PHE A 185 1.48 3.69 37.74
CA PHE A 185 0.16 3.86 38.34
C PHE A 185 0.24 4.98 39.36
N THR A 186 -0.67 5.93 39.27
CA THR A 186 -0.69 7.10 40.15
C THR A 186 -1.78 7.00 41.20
N ASN A 187 -1.62 7.79 42.27
CA ASN A 187 -2.61 7.89 43.35
C ASN A 187 -3.98 8.40 42.86
N LEU A 188 -4.01 9.20 41.79
CA LEU A 188 -5.24 9.68 41.13
C LEU A 188 -5.87 8.64 40.17
N GLY A 189 -5.39 7.39 40.18
CA GLY A 189 -5.98 6.31 39.39
C GLY A 189 -5.70 6.41 37.90
N ARG A 190 -4.62 7.11 37.50
CA ARG A 190 -4.17 7.20 36.11
C ARG A 190 -3.02 6.22 35.86
N VAL A 191 -2.92 5.76 34.62
CA VAL A 191 -1.83 4.90 34.13
C VAL A 191 -1.06 5.63 33.06
N TYR A 192 0.23 5.72 33.24
CA TYR A 192 1.15 6.21 32.23
C TYR A 192 2.02 5.07 31.75
N ARG A 193 2.43 5.13 30.49
CA ARG A 193 3.33 4.15 29.89
C ARG A 193 4.47 4.86 29.18
N VAL A 194 5.66 4.32 29.29
CA VAL A 194 6.89 4.88 28.73
C VAL A 194 7.74 3.73 28.23
N LYS A 195 8.42 3.90 27.10
CA LYS A 195 9.39 2.91 26.63
C LYS A 195 10.71 3.02 27.40
N GLY A 196 11.41 1.92 27.58
CA GLY A 196 12.71 1.90 28.25
C GLY A 196 13.69 2.94 27.72
N TYR A 197 13.70 3.23 26.41
CA TYR A 197 14.59 4.21 25.80
C TYR A 197 14.25 5.69 26.10
N GLU A 198 13.00 6.00 26.44
CA GLU A 198 12.54 7.36 26.79
C GLU A 198 12.96 7.76 28.21
N ILE A 199 13.30 6.77 29.04
CA ILE A 199 13.78 7.00 30.40
C ILE A 199 15.21 7.58 30.32
N PRO A 200 15.53 8.63 31.10
CA PRO A 200 16.86 9.22 31.08
C PRO A 200 17.93 8.22 31.52
N GLU A 201 18.97 8.11 30.69
CA GLU A 201 20.17 7.32 31.01
C GLU A 201 20.97 8.04 32.10
N GLY A 202 21.32 7.30 33.15
CA GLY A 202 22.11 7.82 34.25
C GLY A 202 23.07 6.76 34.75
N SER A 203 24.22 7.21 35.24
CA SER A 203 25.19 6.33 35.89
C SER A 203 24.58 5.66 37.11
N ARG A 204 25.16 4.52 37.51
CA ARG A 204 24.80 3.82 38.75
C ARG A 204 24.70 4.76 39.96
N GLU A 205 25.59 5.73 40.12
CA GLU A 205 25.58 6.61 41.30
C GLU A 205 24.63 7.82 41.19
N SER A 206 24.15 8.13 39.99
CA SER A 206 23.27 9.29 39.74
C SER A 206 21.90 9.15 40.41
N LYS A 207 21.26 10.28 40.72
CA LYS A 207 19.89 10.32 41.27
C LYS A 207 18.79 10.05 40.22
N GLY A 208 19.11 10.22 38.94
CA GLY A 208 18.12 10.24 37.87
C GLY A 208 17.37 11.58 37.78
N GLN A 209 16.27 11.56 37.03
CA GLN A 209 15.39 12.73 36.84
C GLN A 209 14.04 12.48 37.51
N HIS A 210 13.36 13.56 37.90
CA HIS A 210 12.01 13.44 38.43
C HIS A 210 11.04 12.98 37.35
N VAL A 211 10.15 12.04 37.67
CA VAL A 211 9.21 11.41 36.75
C VAL A 211 8.25 12.41 36.11
N ALA A 212 7.91 13.51 36.80
CA ALA A 212 7.09 14.59 36.22
C ALA A 212 7.69 15.27 34.97
N ASN A 213 8.98 15.08 34.68
CA ASN A 213 9.58 15.57 33.43
C ASN A 213 9.46 14.56 32.28
N VAL A 214 9.26 13.27 32.59
CA VAL A 214 9.11 12.18 31.62
C VAL A 214 7.63 11.91 31.36
N LEU A 215 6.80 12.05 32.40
CA LEU A 215 5.36 11.86 32.39
C LEU A 215 4.64 13.19 32.56
N ALA A 216 3.58 13.41 31.78
CA ALA A 216 2.67 14.53 31.94
C ALA A 216 1.73 14.33 33.15
N LEU A 217 2.32 14.40 34.35
CA LEU A 217 1.60 14.28 35.62
C LEU A 217 0.80 15.55 35.93
N GLN A 218 -0.34 15.38 36.59
CA GLN A 218 -1.13 16.49 37.13
C GLN A 218 -0.56 17.00 38.46
N PRO A 219 -0.87 18.25 38.86
CA PRO A 219 -0.45 18.77 40.16
C PRO A 219 -0.96 17.90 41.31
N GLY A 220 -0.07 17.47 42.21
CA GLY A 220 -0.42 16.62 43.36
C GLY A 220 -0.45 15.10 43.05
N GLU A 221 -0.13 14.71 41.82
CA GLU A 221 -0.10 13.31 41.41
C GLU A 221 1.24 12.63 41.77
N ASN A 222 1.15 11.49 42.46
CA ASN A 222 2.28 10.70 42.93
C ASN A 222 2.19 9.25 42.42
N ILE A 223 3.33 8.58 42.28
CA ILE A 223 3.38 7.21 41.78
C ILE A 223 3.07 6.20 42.89
N ALA A 224 1.92 5.54 42.78
CA ALA A 224 1.47 4.46 43.65
C ALA A 224 2.18 3.13 43.35
N ALA A 225 2.41 2.80 42.09
CA ALA A 225 3.15 1.59 41.70
C ALA A 225 3.82 1.75 40.33
N ALA A 226 4.86 0.95 40.08
CA ALA A 226 5.54 0.91 38.79
C ALA A 226 5.77 -0.56 38.39
N PHE A 227 5.55 -0.88 37.13
CA PHE A 227 5.74 -2.21 36.57
C PHE A 227 6.51 -2.13 35.26
N THR A 228 7.18 -3.22 34.92
CA THR A 228 7.82 -3.39 33.62
C THR A 228 7.19 -4.58 32.95
N LEU A 229 6.82 -4.42 31.68
CA LEU A 229 6.23 -5.45 30.85
C LEU A 229 6.97 -5.54 29.52
N ARG A 230 7.29 -6.75 29.08
CA ARG A 230 7.74 -6.97 27.69
C ARG A 230 6.55 -6.97 26.73
N THR A 231 5.47 -7.59 27.17
CA THR A 231 4.23 -7.76 26.41
C THR A 231 3.05 -7.70 27.38
N TYR A 232 1.88 -7.25 26.91
CA TYR A 232 0.66 -7.18 27.71
C TYR A 232 0.07 -8.57 28.04
N ASP A 233 0.60 -9.64 27.46
CA ASP A 233 0.20 -11.03 27.74
C ASP A 233 0.90 -11.64 28.95
N GLN A 234 1.77 -10.89 29.64
CA GLN A 234 2.50 -11.38 30.82
C GLN A 234 1.62 -11.57 32.06
N ALA A 235 0.47 -10.90 32.11
CA ALA A 235 -0.54 -11.17 33.12
C ALA A 235 -1.95 -10.93 32.58
N ASP A 236 -2.91 -11.72 33.07
CA ASP A 236 -4.30 -11.63 32.60
C ASP A 236 -4.98 -10.35 33.08
N TYR A 237 -4.75 -10.00 34.35
CA TYR A 237 -5.42 -8.88 35.02
C TYR A 237 -4.46 -7.97 35.78
N LEU A 238 -4.85 -6.70 35.82
CA LEU A 238 -4.34 -5.71 36.76
C LEU A 238 -5.41 -5.50 37.85
N VAL A 239 -4.98 -5.60 39.10
CA VAL A 239 -5.78 -5.27 40.27
C VAL A 239 -5.27 -3.99 40.93
N LEU A 240 -6.18 -3.05 41.13
CA LEU A 240 -5.95 -1.80 41.85
C LEU A 240 -6.74 -1.82 43.15
N ALA A 241 -6.11 -1.38 44.25
CA ALA A 241 -6.78 -1.20 45.52
C ALA A 241 -6.66 0.26 45.99
N THR A 242 -7.77 0.80 46.49
CA THR A 242 -7.86 2.17 47.03
C THR A 242 -7.78 2.17 48.56
N GLU A 243 -7.58 3.35 49.14
CA GLU A 243 -7.47 3.53 50.60
C GLU A 243 -8.77 3.13 51.32
N ASP A 244 -9.91 3.37 50.68
CA ASP A 244 -11.24 2.96 51.16
C ASP A 244 -11.50 1.44 51.09
N GLY A 245 -10.53 0.66 50.62
CA GLY A 245 -10.65 -0.80 50.46
C GLY A 245 -11.44 -1.22 49.23
N MET A 246 -11.69 -0.31 48.28
CA MET A 246 -12.28 -0.67 46.99
C MET A 246 -11.23 -1.32 46.11
N VAL A 247 -11.59 -2.44 45.47
CA VAL A 247 -10.71 -3.17 44.56
C VAL A 247 -11.30 -3.19 43.16
N LYS A 248 -10.50 -2.87 42.16
CA LYS A 248 -10.87 -2.95 40.74
C LYS A 248 -9.93 -3.91 40.01
N LYS A 249 -10.53 -4.92 39.36
CA LYS A 249 -9.84 -5.83 38.45
C LYS A 249 -10.16 -5.47 37.00
N THR A 250 -9.13 -5.25 36.19
CA THR A 250 -9.24 -4.90 34.76
C THR A 250 -8.28 -5.76 33.95
N LYS A 251 -8.57 -6.06 32.69
CA LYS A 251 -7.64 -6.80 31.83
C LYS A 251 -6.39 -5.97 31.55
N LEU A 252 -5.22 -6.60 31.53
CA LEU A 252 -3.97 -5.89 31.28
C LEU A 252 -3.90 -5.32 29.86
N SER A 253 -4.48 -6.03 28.88
CA SER A 253 -4.58 -5.61 27.48
C SER A 253 -5.29 -4.26 27.28
N ASP A 254 -6.20 -3.88 28.17
CA ASP A 254 -6.96 -2.63 28.06
C ASP A 254 -6.09 -1.38 28.26
N TYR A 255 -4.87 -1.56 28.78
CA TYR A 255 -3.88 -0.50 28.99
C TYR A 255 -2.94 -0.30 27.79
N ASP A 256 -3.05 -1.11 26.72
CA ASP A 256 -2.29 -0.93 25.49
C ASP A 256 -2.90 0.18 24.60
N SER A 257 -2.41 1.41 24.75
CA SER A 257 -3.20 2.61 24.42
C SER A 257 -2.62 3.70 23.51
N SER A 258 -1.42 3.74 22.97
CA SER A 258 -0.81 4.89 22.21
C SER A 258 -0.87 6.33 22.81
N ARG A 259 -1.71 6.62 23.82
CA ARG A 259 -1.93 7.94 24.41
C ARG A 259 -0.84 8.26 25.44
N THR A 260 -0.07 9.32 25.18
CA THR A 260 0.96 9.83 26.10
C THR A 260 0.38 10.56 27.32
N GLY A 261 -0.84 11.08 27.23
CA GLY A 261 -1.50 11.85 28.31
C GLY A 261 -1.98 11.02 29.51
N GLY A 262 -1.73 9.71 29.52
CA GLY A 262 -2.19 8.79 30.54
C GLY A 262 -3.64 8.34 30.38
N LEU A 263 -3.91 7.08 30.71
CA LEU A 263 -5.24 6.47 30.68
C LEU A 263 -5.85 6.49 32.08
N ILE A 264 -7.16 6.68 32.18
CA ILE A 264 -7.87 6.61 33.48
C ILE A 264 -8.12 5.12 33.79
N ALA A 265 -7.45 4.61 34.82
CA ALA A 265 -7.56 3.23 35.27
C ALA A 265 -8.79 3.01 36.14
N ILE A 266 -9.04 3.94 37.07
CA ILE A 266 -10.15 3.89 38.03
C ILE A 266 -10.67 5.31 38.28
N ASN A 267 -11.99 5.46 38.35
CA ASN A 267 -12.62 6.70 38.79
C ASN A 267 -12.70 6.66 40.32
N LEU A 268 -12.04 7.60 40.98
CA LEU A 268 -11.99 7.69 42.43
C LEU A 268 -13.23 8.43 42.95
N ARG A 269 -13.72 8.04 44.13
CA ARG A 269 -14.88 8.68 44.76
C ARG A 269 -14.44 9.91 45.53
N GLU A 270 -15.31 10.92 45.56
CA GLU A 270 -15.16 12.07 46.45
C GLU A 270 -15.89 11.79 47.76
N HIS A 271 -15.21 12.05 48.87
CA HIS A 271 -15.80 12.01 50.20
C HIS A 271 -16.63 13.25 50.48
N VAL A 272 -17.52 13.16 51.48
CA VAL A 272 -18.38 14.25 51.93
C VAL A 272 -17.57 15.47 52.39
N ASP A 273 -16.33 15.26 52.83
CA ASP A 273 -15.40 16.30 53.30
C ASP A 273 -14.59 16.96 52.17
N GLY A 274 -14.81 16.57 50.91
CA GLY A 274 -14.11 17.11 49.73
C GLY A 274 -12.73 16.52 49.45
N SER A 275 -12.28 15.52 50.24
CA SER A 275 -11.13 14.68 49.88
C SER A 275 -11.52 13.64 48.82
N THR A 276 -10.58 13.27 47.96
CA THR A 276 -10.78 12.19 46.97
C THR A 276 -10.05 10.94 47.46
N ASP A 277 -10.68 9.77 47.28
CA ASP A 277 -10.06 8.46 47.51
C ASP A 277 -8.78 8.33 46.66
N GLN A 278 -7.83 7.50 47.08
CA GLN A 278 -6.53 7.35 46.41
C GLN A 278 -6.17 5.90 46.17
N VAL A 279 -5.52 5.63 45.04
CA VAL A 279 -4.94 4.30 44.78
C VAL A 279 -3.68 4.13 45.64
N VAL A 280 -3.70 3.11 46.49
CA VAL A 280 -2.60 2.77 47.40
C VAL A 280 -1.72 1.65 46.85
N SER A 281 -2.31 0.70 46.13
CA SER A 281 -1.56 -0.42 45.57
C SER A 281 -2.12 -0.87 44.22
N ALA A 282 -1.22 -1.42 43.43
CA ALA A 282 -1.53 -2.10 42.18
C ALA A 282 -0.75 -3.41 42.17
N GLN A 283 -1.32 -4.46 41.59
CA GLN A 283 -0.67 -5.77 41.41
C GLN A 283 -1.12 -6.40 40.08
N LEU A 284 -0.22 -7.16 39.47
CA LEU A 284 -0.50 -8.00 38.31
C LEU A 284 -0.89 -9.39 38.82
N ILE A 285 -1.97 -9.94 38.29
CA ILE A 285 -2.59 -11.19 38.75
C ILE A 285 -2.97 -12.04 37.54
N ASN A 286 -2.71 -13.34 37.60
CA ASN A 286 -3.16 -14.33 36.63
C ASN A 286 -4.42 -15.06 37.10
N GLU A 287 -5.13 -15.73 36.19
CA GLU A 287 -6.36 -16.48 36.53
C GLU A 287 -6.18 -17.57 37.61
N GLY A 288 -4.95 -17.99 37.90
CA GLY A 288 -4.62 -19.02 38.88
C GLY A 288 -3.98 -18.54 40.18
N ASP A 289 -3.82 -17.23 40.40
CA ASP A 289 -3.21 -16.70 41.63
C ASP A 289 -4.29 -16.55 42.74
N GLU A 290 -4.05 -17.16 43.90
CA GLU A 290 -4.87 -17.03 45.13
C GLU A 290 -4.51 -15.80 45.98
#